data_AF-A0A833ARS1-F1
#
_entry.id   AF-A0A833ARS1-F1
#
_cell.length_a   1.000
_cell.length_b   1.000
_cell.length_c   1.000
_cell.angle_alpha   90.00
_cell.angle_beta   90.00
_cell.angle_gamma   90.00
#
_symmetry.space_group_name_H-M   'P 1'
#
loop_
_entity.id
_entity.type
_entity.pdbx_description
1 polymer ?
#
loop_
_entity_poly.entity_id
_entity_poly.type
_entity_poly.pdbx_seq_one_letter_code
_entity_poly.pdbx_strand_id
1 'polypeptide(L)'
;MNDQQFNRNAILAKSPPGQRSLFDHLQDCLGIFKQLKIALPALPRCAGDTFFWDMLFLAVYLHDWGKACSGFQQQLQPDGKRWGERHERFSAAFVALASLDERKQQQVGRAILGHHKTFDKLRELRIRIKAQEDGILDLDFIRAETSFAQQIEDIDKNYIRFLKNQLPDVSMRFHPQNRIQTQTIQFSQLQDPLDILLDFWLKKAPESHSQVFWLEMLLCGATKMCDHLGSARMENIPVLTQDDFQFMQRIQPYVHQKNCWQTTGHAFLTAPTGSGKTEAALGWIQLQLAREQGRVFYILPYTASINAMQQRLAQILTPEQSFESSEL
;
A
#
# COMPACT_ATOMS: atom_id res chain seq x y z
N MET A 1 -11.13 27.39 -32.07
CA MET A 1 -11.96 26.72 -31.04
C MET A 1 -11.14 26.76 -29.76
N ASN A 2 -11.70 27.30 -28.68
CA ASN A 2 -10.98 27.58 -27.44
C ASN A 2 -10.36 26.30 -26.87
N ASP A 3 -9.02 26.24 -26.84
CA ASP A 3 -8.28 25.31 -25.98
C ASP A 3 -8.61 25.68 -24.53
N GLN A 4 -9.63 25.04 -23.96
CA GLN A 4 -9.75 25.01 -22.51
C GLN A 4 -8.47 24.36 -21.98
N GLN A 5 -7.62 25.18 -21.35
CA GLN A 5 -6.39 24.73 -20.73
C GLN A 5 -6.71 23.58 -19.76
N PHE A 6 -6.21 22.38 -20.07
CA PHE A 6 -6.47 21.19 -19.27
C PHE A 6 -6.04 21.43 -17.81
N ASN A 7 -6.98 21.37 -16.87
CA ASN A 7 -6.70 21.58 -15.47
C ASN A 7 -6.41 20.23 -14.77
N ARG A 8 -5.13 19.91 -14.57
CA ARG A 8 -4.71 18.68 -13.88
C ARG A 8 -5.21 18.55 -12.43
N ASN A 9 -5.64 19.66 -11.82
CA ASN A 9 -6.14 19.71 -10.44
C ASN A 9 -7.67 19.62 -10.35
N ALA A 10 -8.38 19.46 -11.48
CA ALA A 10 -9.83 19.43 -11.53
C ALA A 10 -10.43 18.18 -10.84
N ILE A 11 -9.78 17.03 -10.96
CA ILE A 11 -10.22 15.79 -10.31
C ILE A 11 -9.62 15.70 -8.92
N LEU A 12 -10.48 15.52 -7.92
CA LEU A 12 -10.11 15.45 -6.51
C LEU A 12 -10.01 13.98 -6.03
N ALA A 13 -9.05 13.70 -5.16
CA ALA A 13 -8.97 12.45 -4.42
C ALA A 13 -9.56 12.55 -3.00
N LYS A 14 -9.58 13.76 -2.42
CA LYS A 14 -10.04 14.06 -1.05
C LYS A 14 -10.82 15.38 -1.05
N SER A 15 -11.87 15.47 -0.23
CA SER A 15 -12.66 16.69 0.01
C SER A 15 -12.07 17.54 1.17
N PRO A 16 -12.51 18.80 1.34
CA PRO A 16 -12.13 19.64 2.48
C PRO A 16 -12.43 19.00 3.85
N PRO A 17 -11.68 19.32 4.93
CA PRO A 17 -10.59 20.30 5.00
C PRO A 17 -9.22 19.79 4.46
N GLY A 18 -9.15 18.55 3.98
CA GLY A 18 -7.93 17.91 3.47
C GLY A 18 -7.84 17.84 1.94
N GLN A 19 -8.45 18.77 1.22
CA GLN A 19 -8.60 18.72 -0.24
C GLN A 19 -7.26 18.45 -0.95
N ARG A 20 -7.28 17.51 -1.88
CA ARG A 20 -6.10 17.11 -2.66
C ARG A 20 -6.54 16.68 -4.05
N SER A 21 -5.83 17.14 -5.07
CA SER A 21 -6.05 16.65 -6.44
C SER A 21 -5.69 15.16 -6.53
N LEU A 22 -6.30 14.44 -7.46
CA LEU A 22 -5.99 13.04 -7.68
C LEU A 22 -4.53 12.84 -8.07
N PHE A 23 -4.02 13.64 -9.01
CA PHE A 23 -2.62 13.53 -9.45
C PHE A 23 -1.61 13.82 -8.33
N ASP A 24 -1.88 14.78 -7.44
CA ASP A 24 -0.98 15.03 -6.30
C ASP A 24 -1.06 13.91 -5.25
N HIS A 25 -2.25 13.37 -4.97
CA HIS A 25 -2.41 12.21 -4.08
C HIS A 25 -1.63 10.99 -4.59
N LEU A 26 -1.69 10.71 -5.89
CA LEU A 26 -0.90 9.64 -6.50
C LEU A 26 0.61 9.87 -6.32
N GLN A 27 1.08 11.11 -6.45
CA GLN A 27 2.49 11.45 -6.19
C GLN A 27 2.88 11.28 -4.72
N ASP A 28 2.00 11.66 -3.78
CA ASP A 28 2.22 11.45 -2.34
C ASP A 28 2.38 9.95 -2.04
N CYS A 29 1.50 9.11 -2.60
CA CYS A 29 1.57 7.65 -2.47
C CYS A 29 2.84 7.06 -3.11
N LEU A 30 3.25 7.59 -4.27
CA LEU A 30 4.50 7.17 -4.92
C LEU A 30 5.76 7.64 -4.18
N GLY A 31 5.67 8.74 -3.43
CA GLY A 31 6.68 9.14 -2.46
C GLY A 31 6.89 8.05 -1.41
N ILE A 32 5.80 7.55 -0.82
CA ILE A 32 5.83 6.42 0.12
C ILE A 32 6.38 5.15 -0.53
N PHE A 33 6.03 4.86 -1.77
CA PHE A 33 6.60 3.74 -2.51
C PHE A 33 8.14 3.79 -2.57
N LYS A 34 8.75 4.97 -2.78
CA LYS A 34 10.22 5.12 -2.71
C LYS A 34 10.74 4.81 -1.30
N GLN A 35 10.04 5.28 -0.27
CA GLN A 35 10.42 5.01 1.12
C GLN A 35 10.30 3.53 1.48
N LEU A 36 9.29 2.82 0.96
CA LEU A 36 9.13 1.37 1.16
C LEU A 36 10.30 0.58 0.60
N LYS A 37 10.88 0.99 -0.53
CA LYS A 37 12.09 0.35 -1.07
C LYS A 37 13.29 0.44 -0.13
N ILE A 38 13.34 1.50 0.68
CA ILE A 38 14.40 1.72 1.68
C ILE A 38 14.08 0.99 2.98
N ALA A 39 12.83 1.10 3.45
CA ALA A 39 12.41 0.55 4.74
C ALA A 39 12.16 -0.96 4.72
N LEU A 40 11.80 -1.51 3.57
CA LEU A 40 11.45 -2.93 3.37
C LEU A 40 12.05 -3.49 2.06
N PRO A 41 13.38 -3.42 1.86
CA PRO A 41 14.03 -3.86 0.62
C PRO A 41 13.86 -5.36 0.35
N ALA A 42 13.58 -6.16 1.39
CA ALA A 42 13.38 -7.59 1.32
C ALA A 42 12.07 -8.01 0.60
N LEU A 43 11.13 -7.08 0.34
CA LEU A 43 9.81 -7.42 -0.18
C LEU A 43 9.81 -8.30 -1.45
N PRO A 44 10.60 -8.01 -2.51
CA PRO A 44 10.65 -8.88 -3.69
C PRO A 44 11.14 -10.29 -3.39
N ARG A 45 12.10 -10.42 -2.46
CA ARG A 45 12.65 -11.73 -2.03
C ARG A 45 11.60 -12.52 -1.26
N CYS A 46 10.90 -11.88 -0.31
CA CYS A 46 9.80 -12.50 0.43
C CYS A 46 8.61 -12.86 -0.47
N ALA A 47 8.31 -12.01 -1.45
CA ALA A 47 7.28 -12.24 -2.46
C ALA A 47 7.71 -13.23 -3.54
N GLY A 48 8.99 -13.62 -3.60
CA GLY A 48 9.53 -14.58 -4.57
C GLY A 48 9.43 -14.11 -6.01
N ASP A 49 9.42 -12.79 -6.25
CA ASP A 49 9.25 -12.21 -7.58
C ASP A 49 10.05 -10.91 -7.73
N THR A 50 10.99 -10.89 -8.68
CA THR A 50 11.83 -9.73 -8.97
C THR A 50 11.06 -8.61 -9.68
N PHE A 51 9.85 -8.86 -10.16
CA PHE A 51 8.90 -7.91 -10.75
C PHE A 51 7.97 -7.25 -9.70
N PHE A 52 8.14 -7.57 -8.43
CA PHE A 52 7.32 -7.03 -7.34
C PHE A 52 7.25 -5.50 -7.32
N TRP A 53 8.38 -4.81 -7.49
CA TRP A 53 8.40 -3.34 -7.43
C TRP A 53 7.66 -2.68 -8.60
N ASP A 54 7.74 -3.27 -9.79
CA ASP A 54 7.01 -2.81 -10.97
C ASP A 54 5.50 -3.02 -10.77
N MET A 55 5.09 -4.19 -10.26
CA MET A 55 3.68 -4.45 -9.91
C MET A 55 3.17 -3.47 -8.86
N LEU A 56 3.96 -3.21 -7.81
CA LEU A 56 3.57 -2.29 -6.75
C LEU A 56 3.48 -0.85 -7.27
N PHE A 57 4.44 -0.41 -8.08
CA PHE A 57 4.40 0.90 -8.72
C PHE A 57 3.11 1.08 -9.54
N LEU A 58 2.77 0.08 -10.36
CA LEU A 58 1.55 0.12 -11.16
C LEU A 58 0.29 0.13 -10.30
N ALA A 59 0.22 -0.75 -9.29
CA ALA A 59 -0.90 -0.81 -8.36
C ALA A 59 -1.10 0.54 -7.66
N VAL A 60 -0.04 1.15 -7.14
CA VAL A 60 -0.09 2.46 -6.48
C VAL A 60 -0.49 3.56 -7.45
N TYR A 61 0.01 3.53 -8.69
CA TYR A 61 -0.34 4.57 -9.65
C TYR A 61 -1.79 4.48 -10.14
N LEU A 62 -2.34 3.27 -10.25
CA LEU A 62 -3.69 3.04 -10.78
C LEU A 62 -4.79 3.00 -9.71
N HIS A 63 -4.48 2.73 -8.43
CA HIS A 63 -5.49 2.34 -7.43
C HIS A 63 -6.70 3.28 -7.30
N ASP A 64 -6.49 4.56 -7.57
CA ASP A 64 -7.47 5.63 -7.43
C ASP A 64 -7.94 6.24 -8.76
N TRP A 65 -7.57 5.68 -9.91
CA TRP A 65 -8.01 6.19 -11.22
C TRP A 65 -9.53 6.22 -11.37
N GLY A 66 -10.24 5.27 -10.75
CA GLY A 66 -11.69 5.23 -10.69
C GLY A 66 -12.34 6.42 -9.99
N LYS A 67 -11.57 7.25 -9.25
CA LYS A 67 -12.08 8.50 -8.66
C LYS A 67 -12.38 9.55 -9.72
N ALA A 68 -11.88 9.40 -10.96
CA ALA A 68 -12.24 10.24 -12.09
C ALA A 68 -13.68 10.00 -12.61
N CYS A 69 -14.44 9.06 -12.02
CA CYS A 69 -15.86 8.89 -12.34
C CYS A 69 -16.67 10.08 -11.81
N SER A 70 -17.60 10.57 -12.63
CA SER A 70 -18.44 11.73 -12.28
C SER A 70 -19.19 11.54 -10.96
N GLY A 71 -19.72 10.34 -10.69
CA GLY A 71 -20.42 10.04 -9.45
C GLY A 71 -19.51 10.11 -8.20
N PHE A 72 -18.23 9.71 -8.30
CA PHE A 72 -17.28 9.89 -7.21
C PHE A 72 -17.01 11.37 -6.96
N GLN A 73 -16.78 12.16 -8.03
CA GLN A 73 -16.54 13.60 -7.92
C GLN A 73 -17.74 14.37 -7.36
N GLN A 74 -18.96 13.97 -7.73
CA GLN A 74 -20.20 14.52 -7.16
C GLN A 74 -20.30 14.21 -5.66
N GLN A 75 -19.96 12.99 -5.23
CA GLN A 75 -19.99 12.60 -3.82
C GLN A 75 -19.04 13.43 -2.94
N LEU A 76 -17.96 13.99 -3.50
CA LEU A 76 -17.02 14.83 -2.74
C LEU A 76 -17.55 16.25 -2.49
N GLN A 77 -18.61 16.68 -3.18
CA GLN A 77 -19.20 18.00 -2.98
C GLN A 77 -19.96 18.07 -1.65
N PRO A 78 -20.08 19.26 -1.01
CA PRO A 78 -20.76 19.41 0.28
C PRO A 78 -22.21 18.91 0.31
N ASP A 79 -22.92 19.01 -0.81
CA ASP A 79 -24.30 18.56 -1.03
C ASP A 79 -24.38 17.30 -1.94
N GLY A 80 -23.23 16.68 -2.17
CA GLY A 80 -23.06 15.52 -3.03
C GLY A 80 -23.86 14.31 -2.57
N LYS A 81 -24.58 13.67 -3.50
CA LYS A 81 -25.22 12.39 -3.23
C LYS A 81 -24.16 11.28 -3.17
N ARG A 82 -24.40 10.29 -2.31
CA ARG A 82 -23.58 9.08 -2.26
C ARG A 82 -23.64 8.37 -3.63
N TRP A 83 -22.48 8.08 -4.20
CA TRP A 83 -22.37 7.45 -5.52
C TRP A 83 -22.91 6.01 -5.53
N GLY A 84 -22.75 5.28 -4.42
CA GLY A 84 -23.20 3.88 -4.30
C GLY A 84 -22.21 2.86 -4.87
N GLU A 85 -21.29 3.31 -5.73
CA GLU A 85 -20.24 2.49 -6.34
C GLU A 85 -18.88 2.58 -5.64
N ARG A 86 -17.94 1.77 -6.12
CA ARG A 86 -16.58 1.60 -5.57
C ARG A 86 -15.55 2.05 -6.58
N HIS A 87 -14.74 3.08 -6.28
CA HIS A 87 -13.73 3.54 -7.23
C HIS A 87 -12.66 2.46 -7.51
N GLU A 88 -12.37 1.58 -6.55
CA GLU A 88 -11.41 0.48 -6.73
C GLU A 88 -11.81 -0.48 -7.86
N ARG A 89 -13.11 -0.68 -8.11
CA ARG A 89 -13.64 -1.49 -9.22
C ARG A 89 -13.27 -0.87 -10.57
N PHE A 90 -13.48 0.43 -10.74
CA PHE A 90 -13.14 1.13 -11.99
C PHE A 90 -11.63 1.28 -12.17
N SER A 91 -10.88 1.53 -11.09
CA SER A 91 -9.41 1.58 -11.10
C SER A 91 -8.79 0.29 -11.61
N ALA A 92 -9.27 -0.87 -11.14
CA ALA A 92 -8.71 -2.16 -11.51
C ALA A 92 -8.88 -2.50 -13.01
N ALA A 93 -9.86 -1.92 -13.70
CA ALA A 93 -10.06 -2.14 -15.13
C ALA A 93 -8.89 -1.57 -15.96
N PHE A 94 -8.26 -0.50 -15.47
CA PHE A 94 -7.13 0.13 -16.14
C PHE A 94 -5.81 -0.66 -16.03
N VAL A 95 -5.77 -1.79 -15.34
CA VAL A 95 -4.59 -2.68 -15.42
C VAL A 95 -4.37 -3.20 -16.83
N ALA A 96 -5.43 -3.30 -17.64
CA ALA A 96 -5.35 -3.61 -19.06
C ALA A 96 -4.51 -2.58 -19.86
N LEU A 97 -4.20 -1.41 -19.31
CA LEU A 97 -3.27 -0.45 -19.90
C LEU A 97 -1.84 -0.99 -19.98
N ALA A 98 -1.45 -1.85 -19.05
CA ALA A 98 -0.09 -2.35 -18.94
C ALA A 98 0.09 -3.60 -19.79
N SER A 99 1.11 -3.60 -20.64
CA SER A 99 1.53 -4.75 -21.45
C SER A 99 2.24 -5.79 -20.58
N LEU A 100 1.46 -6.47 -19.75
CA LEU A 100 1.88 -7.51 -18.81
C LEU A 100 1.22 -8.83 -19.18
N ASP A 101 1.85 -9.95 -18.78
CA ASP A 101 1.18 -11.25 -18.84
C ASP A 101 -0.07 -11.28 -17.95
N GLU A 102 -1.01 -12.16 -18.30
CA GLU A 102 -2.32 -12.25 -17.63
C GLU A 102 -2.18 -12.44 -16.11
N ARG A 103 -1.22 -13.26 -15.67
CA ARG A 103 -0.99 -13.51 -14.25
C ARG A 103 -0.60 -12.24 -13.50
N LYS A 104 0.33 -11.45 -14.03
CA LYS A 104 0.73 -10.17 -13.43
C LYS A 104 -0.38 -9.14 -13.48
N GLN A 105 -1.13 -9.06 -14.58
CA GLN A 105 -2.31 -8.19 -14.65
C GLN A 105 -3.32 -8.55 -13.55
N GLN A 106 -3.58 -9.83 -13.37
CA GLN A 106 -4.47 -10.30 -12.31
C GLN A 106 -3.96 -9.97 -10.91
N GLN A 107 -2.66 -10.12 -10.64
CA GLN A 107 -2.05 -9.80 -9.34
C GLN A 107 -2.14 -8.30 -9.02
N VAL A 108 -1.80 -7.43 -9.97
CA VAL A 108 -1.93 -5.97 -9.83
C VAL A 108 -3.40 -5.57 -9.64
N GLY A 109 -4.29 -6.12 -10.47
CA GLY A 109 -5.73 -5.85 -10.40
C GLY A 109 -6.32 -6.27 -9.05
N ARG A 110 -5.93 -7.42 -8.51
CA ARG A 110 -6.34 -7.87 -7.17
C ARG A 110 -5.80 -6.97 -6.06
N ALA A 111 -4.55 -6.51 -6.16
CA ALA A 111 -4.01 -5.55 -5.20
C ALA A 111 -4.79 -4.23 -5.20
N ILE A 112 -5.20 -3.74 -6.38
CA ILE A 112 -6.08 -2.57 -6.52
C ILE A 112 -7.46 -2.87 -5.94
N LEU A 113 -8.14 -3.95 -6.33
CA LEU A 113 -9.47 -4.27 -5.78
C LEU A 113 -9.46 -4.38 -4.24
N GLY A 114 -8.41 -4.99 -3.69
CA GLY A 114 -8.28 -5.23 -2.26
C GLY A 114 -7.88 -4.02 -1.42
N HIS A 115 -7.59 -2.84 -2.00
CA HIS A 115 -6.96 -1.73 -1.26
C HIS A 115 -7.86 -1.08 -0.21
N HIS A 116 -9.19 -1.13 -0.36
CA HIS A 116 -10.13 -0.59 0.65
C HIS A 116 -10.97 -1.65 1.38
N LYS A 117 -11.34 -2.75 0.73
CA LYS A 117 -12.21 -3.79 1.29
C LYS A 117 -11.60 -5.18 1.13
N THR A 118 -12.09 -6.10 1.95
CA THR A 118 -11.75 -7.51 1.84
C THR A 118 -12.42 -8.12 0.63
N PHE A 119 -11.85 -9.19 0.09
CA PHE A 119 -12.44 -9.94 -1.02
C PHE A 119 -13.84 -10.51 -0.67
N ASP A 120 -14.12 -10.84 0.60
CA ASP A 120 -15.46 -11.23 1.04
C ASP A 120 -16.50 -10.13 0.84
N LYS A 121 -16.17 -8.88 1.17
CA LYS A 121 -17.07 -7.73 0.96
C LYS A 121 -17.26 -7.42 -0.52
N LEU A 122 -16.23 -7.64 -1.34
CA LEU A 122 -16.35 -7.52 -2.79
C LEU A 122 -17.22 -8.65 -3.39
N ARG A 123 -17.15 -9.86 -2.81
CA ARG A 123 -18.03 -10.99 -3.16
C ARG A 123 -19.49 -10.66 -2.90
N GLU A 124 -19.80 -10.16 -1.71
CA GLU A 124 -21.15 -9.71 -1.36
C GLU A 124 -21.66 -8.61 -2.30
N LEU A 125 -20.77 -7.72 -2.76
CA LEU A 125 -21.11 -6.74 -3.78
C LEU A 125 -21.42 -7.41 -5.13
N ARG A 126 -20.58 -8.34 -5.61
CA ARG A 126 -20.83 -9.02 -6.89
C ARG A 126 -22.10 -9.86 -6.88
N ILE A 127 -22.39 -10.56 -5.78
CA ILE A 127 -23.63 -11.33 -5.62
C ILE A 127 -24.85 -10.42 -5.74
N ARG A 128 -24.82 -9.24 -5.09
CA ARG A 128 -25.91 -8.27 -5.18
C ARG A 128 -26.08 -7.72 -6.60
N ILE A 129 -24.97 -7.40 -7.28
CA ILE A 129 -25.00 -6.94 -8.68
C ILE A 129 -25.60 -8.02 -9.59
N LYS A 130 -25.15 -9.29 -9.49
CA LYS A 130 -25.69 -10.40 -10.31
C LYS A 130 -27.18 -10.62 -10.05
N ALA A 131 -27.60 -10.64 -8.78
CA ALA A 131 -29.01 -10.83 -8.44
C ALA A 131 -29.91 -9.69 -8.97
N GLN A 132 -29.36 -8.48 -9.14
CA GLN A 132 -30.05 -7.37 -9.78
C GLN A 132 -30.07 -7.54 -11.32
N GLU A 133 -28.94 -7.91 -11.94
CA GLU A 133 -28.84 -8.22 -13.37
C GLU A 133 -29.81 -9.33 -13.79
N ASP A 134 -30.00 -10.33 -12.92
CA ASP A 134 -30.90 -11.47 -13.13
C ASP A 134 -32.37 -11.16 -12.75
N GLY A 135 -32.67 -9.94 -12.27
CA GLY A 135 -34.03 -9.53 -11.89
C GLY A 135 -34.60 -10.24 -10.65
N ILE A 136 -33.73 -10.79 -9.78
CA ILE A 136 -34.10 -11.59 -8.59
C ILE A 136 -34.37 -10.69 -7.37
N LEU A 137 -33.75 -9.51 -7.30
CA LEU A 137 -33.92 -8.55 -6.21
C LEU A 137 -34.59 -7.26 -6.73
N ASP A 138 -35.83 -7.03 -6.30
CA ASP A 138 -36.51 -5.74 -6.46
C ASP A 138 -36.13 -4.84 -5.28
N LEU A 139 -35.00 -4.14 -5.41
CA LEU A 139 -34.49 -3.23 -4.39
C LEU A 139 -34.59 -1.80 -4.89
N ASP A 140 -35.79 -1.22 -4.76
CA ASP A 140 -36.14 0.20 -5.01
C ASP A 140 -35.22 1.23 -4.33
N PHE A 141 -34.29 0.81 -3.47
CA PHE A 141 -33.43 1.68 -2.66
C PHE A 141 -31.99 1.86 -3.15
N ILE A 142 -31.53 1.13 -4.17
CA ILE A 142 -30.17 1.32 -4.72
C ILE A 142 -30.28 1.51 -6.23
N ARG A 143 -30.17 2.77 -6.67
CA ARG A 143 -30.02 3.15 -8.08
C ARG A 143 -28.70 2.63 -8.66
N ALA A 144 -28.67 1.36 -9.07
CA ALA A 144 -27.64 0.85 -9.96
C ALA A 144 -28.32 0.21 -11.18
N GLU A 145 -29.15 0.97 -11.89
CA GLU A 145 -29.84 0.52 -13.12
C GLU A 145 -28.88 0.26 -14.31
N THR A 146 -27.56 0.44 -14.12
CA THR A 146 -26.60 0.46 -15.22
C THR A 146 -25.45 -0.52 -15.04
N SER A 147 -25.16 -1.28 -16.10
CA SER A 147 -24.04 -2.22 -16.19
C SER A 147 -22.69 -1.51 -16.03
N PHE A 148 -21.62 -2.24 -15.69
CA PHE A 148 -20.25 -1.68 -15.64
C PHE A 148 -19.88 -0.91 -16.91
N ALA A 149 -20.25 -1.45 -18.08
CA ALA A 149 -19.98 -0.85 -19.38
C ALA A 149 -20.66 0.52 -19.56
N GLN A 150 -21.80 0.75 -18.93
CA GLN A 150 -22.46 2.06 -18.91
C GLN A 150 -21.83 2.98 -17.86
N GLN A 151 -21.51 2.46 -16.67
CA GLN A 151 -20.94 3.27 -15.60
C GLN A 151 -19.51 3.76 -15.91
N ILE A 152 -18.70 2.97 -16.60
CA ILE A 152 -17.33 3.36 -16.99
C ILE A 152 -17.33 4.48 -18.04
N GLU A 153 -18.43 4.71 -18.76
CA GLU A 153 -18.55 5.82 -19.71
C GLU A 153 -18.57 7.18 -19.01
N ASP A 154 -19.00 7.23 -17.74
CA ASP A 154 -19.02 8.43 -16.91
C ASP A 154 -17.65 8.84 -16.35
N ILE A 155 -16.59 8.08 -16.67
CA ILE A 155 -15.23 8.44 -16.30
C ILE A 155 -14.71 9.58 -17.16
N ASP A 156 -13.96 10.52 -16.55
CA ASP A 156 -13.29 11.57 -17.30
C ASP A 156 -12.16 10.99 -18.18
N LYS A 157 -12.51 10.64 -19.43
CA LYS A 157 -11.59 10.05 -20.42
C LYS A 157 -10.41 10.97 -20.72
N ASN A 158 -10.59 12.29 -20.65
CA ASN A 158 -9.50 13.24 -20.88
C ASN A 158 -8.51 13.21 -19.73
N TYR A 159 -9.01 13.16 -18.49
CA TYR A 159 -8.16 13.00 -17.30
C TYR A 159 -7.42 11.66 -17.30
N ILE A 160 -8.09 10.56 -17.66
CA ILE A 160 -7.42 9.24 -17.77
C ILE A 160 -6.33 9.25 -18.83
N ARG A 161 -6.56 9.87 -20.00
CA ARG A 161 -5.52 10.03 -21.03
C ARG A 161 -4.36 10.88 -20.50
N PHE A 162 -4.64 11.94 -19.75
CA PHE A 162 -3.62 12.74 -19.08
C PHE A 162 -2.77 11.88 -18.12
N LEU A 163 -3.39 11.11 -17.21
CA LEU A 163 -2.67 10.22 -16.30
C LEU A 163 -1.82 9.20 -17.06
N LYS A 164 -2.38 8.54 -18.09
CA LYS A 164 -1.60 7.65 -18.97
C LYS A 164 -0.38 8.35 -19.56
N ASN A 165 -0.54 9.57 -20.07
CA ASN A 165 0.54 10.34 -20.69
C ASN A 165 1.59 10.81 -19.67
N GLN A 166 1.24 10.94 -18.39
CA GLN A 166 2.18 11.27 -17.31
C GLN A 166 2.98 10.06 -16.82
N LEU A 167 2.57 8.82 -17.15
CA LEU A 167 3.22 7.61 -16.64
C LEU A 167 4.74 7.58 -16.92
N PRO A 168 5.27 7.94 -18.12
CA PRO A 168 6.72 7.91 -18.36
C PRO A 168 7.49 8.85 -17.40
N ASP A 169 7.02 10.08 -17.21
CA ASP A 169 7.66 11.07 -16.34
C ASP A 169 7.57 10.67 -14.87
N VAL A 170 6.40 10.19 -14.45
CA VAL A 170 6.17 9.66 -13.09
C VAL A 170 7.07 8.43 -12.85
N SER A 171 7.17 7.54 -13.83
CA SER A 171 8.07 6.39 -13.78
C SER A 171 9.52 6.84 -13.62
N MET A 172 10.00 7.78 -14.43
CA MET A 172 11.36 8.30 -14.33
C MET A 172 11.65 8.91 -12.95
N ARG A 173 10.66 9.57 -12.32
CA ARG A 173 10.84 10.20 -11.01
C ARG A 173 10.82 9.21 -9.83
N PHE A 174 9.94 8.22 -9.87
CA PHE A 174 9.66 7.34 -8.71
C PHE A 174 10.16 5.91 -8.88
N HIS A 175 10.25 5.41 -10.12
CA HIS A 175 10.73 4.07 -10.45
C HIS A 175 11.48 4.05 -11.80
N PRO A 176 12.69 4.65 -11.90
CA PRO A 176 13.41 4.76 -13.18
C PRO A 176 13.68 3.41 -13.87
N GLN A 177 13.82 2.34 -13.09
CA GLN A 177 14.05 0.97 -13.55
C GLN A 177 12.75 0.18 -13.85
N ASN A 178 11.61 0.85 -13.87
CA ASN A 178 10.32 0.26 -14.22
C ASN A 178 10.37 -0.32 -15.64
N ARG A 179 9.85 -1.54 -15.79
CA ARG A 179 9.81 -2.30 -17.03
C ARG A 179 8.44 -2.29 -17.71
N ILE A 180 7.46 -1.62 -17.12
CA ILE A 180 6.09 -1.59 -17.64
C ILE A 180 6.01 -0.76 -18.93
N GLN A 181 5.55 -1.41 -19.99
CA GLN A 181 5.13 -0.76 -21.21
C GLN A 181 3.62 -0.54 -21.18
N THR A 182 3.15 0.51 -21.84
CA THR A 182 1.71 0.78 -21.97
C THR A 182 1.22 0.59 -23.37
N GLN A 183 -0.04 0.20 -23.48
CA GLN A 183 -0.77 0.10 -24.73
C GLN A 183 -1.89 1.15 -24.80
N THR A 184 -2.55 1.25 -25.95
CA THR A 184 -3.69 2.14 -26.13
C THR A 184 -4.88 1.65 -25.30
N ILE A 185 -5.57 2.57 -24.60
CA ILE A 185 -6.78 2.25 -23.85
C ILE A 185 -7.96 2.19 -24.82
N GLN A 186 -8.57 1.02 -24.94
CA GLN A 186 -9.86 0.84 -25.60
C GLN A 186 -10.95 0.84 -24.52
N PHE A 187 -11.52 2.01 -24.22
CA PHE A 187 -12.50 2.16 -23.12
C PHE A 187 -13.70 1.22 -23.27
N SER A 188 -14.18 1.00 -24.51
CA SER A 188 -15.29 0.10 -24.81
C SER A 188 -14.98 -1.40 -24.62
N GLN A 189 -13.70 -1.76 -24.46
CA GLN A 189 -13.24 -3.13 -24.24
C GLN A 189 -12.87 -3.40 -22.77
N LEU A 190 -13.02 -2.40 -21.90
CA LEU A 190 -12.79 -2.59 -20.47
C LEU A 190 -13.86 -3.53 -19.91
N GLN A 191 -13.40 -4.62 -19.32
CA GLN A 191 -14.25 -5.61 -18.67
C GLN A 191 -14.36 -5.31 -17.18
N ASP A 192 -15.46 -5.76 -16.54
CA ASP A 192 -15.65 -5.59 -15.11
C ASP A 192 -14.60 -6.41 -14.33
N PRO A 193 -13.73 -5.76 -13.54
CA PRO A 193 -12.71 -6.48 -12.80
C PRO A 193 -13.29 -7.44 -11.75
N LEU A 194 -14.53 -7.22 -11.28
CA LEU A 194 -15.19 -8.18 -10.40
C LEU A 194 -15.46 -9.52 -11.09
N ASP A 195 -15.65 -9.55 -12.41
CA ASP A 195 -15.86 -10.82 -13.12
C ASP A 195 -14.58 -11.62 -13.30
N ILE A 196 -13.48 -10.92 -13.58
CA ILE A 196 -12.24 -11.57 -14.00
C ILE A 196 -11.38 -11.90 -12.78
N LEU A 197 -11.37 -11.02 -11.77
CA LEU A 197 -10.39 -11.08 -10.69
C LEU A 197 -10.95 -11.71 -9.42
N LEU A 198 -12.25 -11.60 -9.18
CA LEU A 198 -12.88 -12.04 -7.93
C LEU A 198 -13.42 -13.47 -8.03
N ASP A 199 -14.15 -13.81 -9.10
CA ASP A 199 -14.75 -15.14 -9.27
C ASP A 199 -13.68 -16.24 -9.34
N PHE A 200 -12.53 -15.97 -9.95
CA PHE A 200 -11.40 -16.91 -9.97
C PHE A 200 -10.78 -17.08 -8.58
N TRP A 201 -10.50 -15.97 -7.88
CA TRP A 201 -9.84 -16.00 -6.58
C TRP A 201 -10.68 -16.70 -5.52
N LEU A 202 -12.00 -16.48 -5.52
CA LEU A 202 -12.90 -17.14 -4.56
C LEU A 202 -13.07 -18.63 -4.80
N LYS A 203 -12.96 -19.08 -6.06
CA LYS A 203 -13.04 -20.52 -6.40
C LYS A 203 -11.71 -21.24 -6.15
N LYS A 204 -10.59 -20.55 -6.28
CA LYS A 204 -9.22 -21.09 -6.19
C LYS A 204 -8.33 -20.17 -5.38
N ALA A 205 -8.70 -19.92 -4.13
CA ALA A 205 -7.88 -19.09 -3.25
C ALA A 205 -6.50 -19.77 -3.06
N PRO A 206 -5.39 -19.03 -3.21
CA PRO A 206 -4.07 -19.61 -3.05
C PRO A 206 -3.88 -20.06 -1.60
N GLU A 207 -3.32 -21.25 -1.42
CA GLU A 207 -3.02 -21.79 -0.09
C GLU A 207 -2.00 -20.89 0.63
N SER A 208 -2.11 -20.77 1.95
CA SER A 208 -1.33 -19.82 2.77
C SER A 208 0.18 -20.04 2.73
N HIS A 209 0.63 -21.23 2.33
CA HIS A 209 2.04 -21.58 2.17
C HIS A 209 2.53 -21.42 0.72
N SER A 210 1.66 -21.07 -0.22
CA SER A 210 2.03 -20.89 -1.63
C SER A 210 2.75 -19.55 -1.86
N GLN A 211 3.67 -19.53 -2.83
CA GLN A 211 4.37 -18.31 -3.22
C GLN A 211 3.41 -17.23 -3.75
N VAL A 212 2.33 -17.66 -4.42
CA VAL A 212 1.28 -16.76 -4.94
C VAL A 212 0.58 -16.04 -3.80
N PHE A 213 0.23 -16.74 -2.73
CA PHE A 213 -0.38 -16.13 -1.55
C PHE A 213 0.51 -15.03 -0.97
N TRP A 214 1.80 -15.32 -0.73
CA TRP A 214 2.73 -14.34 -0.17
C TRP A 214 2.93 -13.14 -1.07
N LEU A 215 3.05 -13.35 -2.38
CA LEU A 215 3.16 -12.27 -3.36
C LEU A 215 1.95 -11.34 -3.31
N GLU A 216 0.72 -11.89 -3.39
CA GLU A 216 -0.50 -11.09 -3.41
C GLU A 216 -0.77 -10.40 -2.06
N MET A 217 -0.51 -11.09 -0.96
CA MET A 217 -0.66 -10.53 0.39
C MET A 217 0.29 -9.35 0.58
N LEU A 218 1.58 -9.52 0.26
CA LEU A 218 2.58 -8.47 0.37
C LEU A 218 2.30 -7.31 -0.60
N LEU A 219 1.86 -7.60 -1.83
CA LEU A 219 1.55 -6.57 -2.82
C LEU A 219 0.34 -5.74 -2.36
N CYS A 220 -0.75 -6.38 -1.93
CA CYS A 220 -1.93 -5.70 -1.40
C CYS A 220 -1.61 -4.90 -0.11
N GLY A 221 -0.84 -5.49 0.80
CA GLY A 221 -0.38 -4.82 2.02
C GLY A 221 0.47 -3.58 1.70
N ALA A 222 1.41 -3.69 0.77
CA ALA A 222 2.24 -2.57 0.36
C ALA A 222 1.44 -1.48 -0.36
N THR A 223 0.48 -1.83 -1.23
CA THR A 223 -0.43 -0.86 -1.86
C THR A 223 -1.22 -0.07 -0.81
N LYS A 224 -1.75 -0.76 0.21
CA LYS A 224 -2.45 -0.11 1.34
C LYS A 224 -1.54 0.80 2.15
N MET A 225 -0.32 0.37 2.42
CA MET A 225 0.65 1.21 3.13
C MET A 225 0.95 2.49 2.36
N CYS A 226 1.13 2.40 1.03
CA CYS A 226 1.30 3.57 0.17
C CYS A 226 0.10 4.53 0.24
N ASP A 227 -1.13 4.03 0.08
CA ASP A 227 -2.33 4.87 0.12
C ASP A 227 -2.56 5.50 1.50
N HIS A 228 -2.39 4.73 2.58
CA HIS A 228 -2.61 5.24 3.94
C HIS A 228 -1.58 6.29 4.34
N LEU A 229 -0.29 6.03 4.12
CA LEU A 229 0.76 6.98 4.48
C LEU A 229 0.79 8.18 3.52
N GLY A 230 0.49 7.98 2.23
CA GLY A 230 0.35 9.05 1.25
C GLY A 230 -0.83 9.96 1.56
N SER A 231 -1.97 9.38 1.95
CA SER A 231 -3.14 10.12 2.45
C SER A 231 -2.82 10.94 3.70
N ALA A 232 -1.96 10.42 4.58
CA ALA A 232 -1.47 11.13 5.76
C ALA A 232 -0.37 12.16 5.44
N ARG A 233 0.05 12.26 4.18
CA ARG A 233 1.13 13.15 3.69
C ARG A 233 2.45 12.93 4.42
N MET A 234 2.71 11.67 4.80
CA MET A 234 4.00 11.29 5.35
C MET A 234 5.05 11.38 4.23
N GLU A 235 6.20 11.97 4.53
CA GLU A 235 7.29 12.08 3.55
C GLU A 235 8.28 10.91 3.66
N ASN A 236 8.40 10.36 4.87
CA ASN A 236 9.40 9.37 5.22
C ASN A 236 8.80 8.24 6.04
N ILE A 237 9.30 7.03 5.79
CA ILE A 237 9.07 5.88 6.64
C ILE A 237 10.27 5.78 7.59
N PRO A 238 10.10 5.91 8.92
CA PRO A 238 11.22 5.81 9.84
C PRO A 238 11.93 4.47 9.69
N VAL A 239 13.26 4.49 9.65
CA VAL A 239 14.14 3.31 9.58
C VAL A 239 15.13 3.35 10.72
N LEU A 240 15.51 2.18 11.22
CA LEU A 240 16.59 2.07 12.20
C LEU A 240 17.92 1.95 11.43
N THR A 241 18.87 2.80 11.78
CA THR A 241 20.22 2.88 11.23
C THR A 241 21.23 2.35 12.25
N GLN A 242 22.50 2.24 11.86
CA GLN A 242 23.54 1.86 12.81
C GLN A 242 23.79 2.94 13.88
N ASP A 243 23.45 4.20 13.59
CA ASP A 243 23.61 5.30 14.53
C ASP A 243 22.66 5.18 15.72
N ASP A 244 21.46 4.64 15.51
CA ASP A 244 20.49 4.33 16.57
C ASP A 244 21.03 3.29 17.59
N PHE A 245 22.10 2.56 17.26
CA PHE A 245 22.73 1.57 18.13
C PHE A 245 24.07 2.03 18.73
N GLN A 246 24.49 3.28 18.58
CA GLN A 246 25.78 3.76 19.09
C GLN A 246 25.94 3.56 20.61
N PHE A 247 24.86 3.64 21.38
CA PHE A 247 24.87 3.40 22.83
C PHE A 247 25.42 2.00 23.19
N MET A 248 25.29 1.02 22.28
CA MET A 248 25.80 -0.35 22.47
C MET A 248 27.32 -0.39 22.64
N GLN A 249 28.05 0.59 22.10
CA GLN A 249 29.51 0.68 22.24
C GLN A 249 29.96 0.94 23.69
N ARG A 250 29.07 1.47 24.53
CA ARG A 250 29.34 1.74 25.95
C ARG A 250 29.10 0.52 26.84
N ILE A 251 28.55 -0.56 26.28
CA ILE A 251 28.18 -1.78 27.01
C ILE A 251 29.35 -2.77 26.94
N GLN A 252 29.80 -3.27 28.08
CA GLN A 252 30.71 -4.42 28.15
C GLN A 252 29.88 -5.72 28.12
N PRO A 253 29.85 -6.48 27.01
CA PRO A 253 28.93 -7.59 26.86
C PRO A 253 29.36 -8.82 27.66
N TYR A 254 28.38 -9.51 28.24
CA TYR A 254 28.55 -10.89 28.68
C TYR A 254 28.76 -11.84 27.49
N VAL A 255 29.29 -13.04 27.76
CA VAL A 255 29.55 -14.06 26.73
C VAL A 255 28.30 -14.38 25.91
N HIS A 256 27.14 -14.56 26.56
CA HIS A 256 25.88 -14.86 25.84
C HIS A 256 25.39 -13.70 24.97
N GLN A 257 25.61 -12.45 25.39
CA GLN A 257 25.28 -11.27 24.58
C GLN A 257 26.15 -11.21 23.33
N LYS A 258 27.48 -11.39 23.49
CA LYS A 258 28.42 -11.42 22.36
C LYS A 258 28.05 -12.51 21.35
N ASN A 259 27.65 -13.69 21.82
CA ASN A 259 27.18 -14.77 20.94
C ASN A 259 25.93 -14.36 20.16
N CYS A 260 24.94 -13.72 20.80
CA CYS A 260 23.75 -13.19 20.13
C CYS A 260 24.10 -12.12 19.08
N TRP A 261 25.03 -11.22 19.39
CA TRP A 261 25.47 -10.14 18.49
C TRP A 261 26.22 -10.63 17.25
N GLN A 262 26.67 -11.89 17.25
CA GLN A 262 27.36 -12.53 16.13
C GLN A 262 26.46 -13.53 15.39
N THR A 263 25.24 -13.78 15.87
CA THR A 263 24.32 -14.77 15.29
C THR A 263 23.47 -14.16 14.18
N THR A 264 23.62 -14.67 12.96
CA THR A 264 22.76 -14.32 11.81
C THR A 264 21.51 -15.19 11.77
N GLY A 265 20.36 -14.62 11.37
CA GLY A 265 19.12 -15.38 11.28
C GLY A 265 18.49 -15.53 12.67
N HIS A 266 18.04 -16.73 13.01
CA HIS A 266 17.28 -16.96 14.24
C HIS A 266 18.19 -17.19 15.46
N ALA A 267 17.83 -16.61 16.60
CA ALA A 267 18.49 -16.83 17.87
C ALA A 267 17.48 -17.23 18.95
N PHE A 268 17.84 -18.21 19.77
CA PHE A 268 17.09 -18.61 20.97
C PHE A 268 17.99 -18.47 22.19
N LEU A 269 17.62 -17.60 23.13
CA LEU A 269 18.40 -17.30 24.32
C LEU A 269 17.61 -17.68 25.58
N THR A 270 18.17 -18.60 26.38
CA THR A 270 17.70 -18.88 27.74
C THR A 270 18.73 -18.35 28.73
N ALA A 271 18.33 -17.39 29.57
CA ALA A 271 19.21 -16.82 30.59
C ALA A 271 18.39 -16.28 31.79
N PRO A 272 18.94 -16.28 33.02
CA PRO A 272 18.27 -15.78 34.21
C PRO A 272 17.80 -14.32 34.09
N THR A 273 16.87 -13.91 34.95
CA THR A 273 16.49 -12.49 35.08
C THR A 273 17.71 -11.64 35.47
N GLY A 274 17.78 -10.40 34.97
CA GLY A 274 18.92 -9.50 35.23
C GLY A 274 20.18 -9.77 34.39
N SER A 275 20.21 -10.82 33.56
CA SER A 275 21.39 -11.16 32.74
C SER A 275 21.57 -10.31 31.47
N GLY A 276 20.87 -9.17 31.34
CA GLY A 276 20.93 -8.32 30.14
C GLY A 276 20.42 -8.99 28.85
N LYS A 277 19.28 -9.70 28.92
CA LYS A 277 18.65 -10.31 27.73
C LYS A 277 18.21 -9.27 26.69
N THR A 278 17.87 -8.06 27.14
CA THR A 278 17.46 -6.98 26.23
C THR A 278 18.62 -6.52 25.36
N GLU A 279 19.80 -6.31 25.93
CA GLU A 279 21.02 -5.96 25.21
C GLU A 279 21.44 -7.08 24.25
N ALA A 280 21.25 -8.33 24.64
CA ALA A 280 21.46 -9.47 23.74
C ALA A 280 20.56 -9.37 22.50
N ALA A 281 19.27 -9.08 22.70
CA ALA A 281 18.31 -8.90 21.62
C ALA A 281 18.60 -7.65 20.76
N LEU A 282 18.97 -6.53 21.36
CA LEU A 282 19.27 -5.28 20.65
C LEU A 282 20.51 -5.41 19.76
N GLY A 283 21.59 -6.03 20.23
CA GLY A 283 22.76 -6.27 19.36
C GLY A 283 22.50 -7.35 18.30
N TRP A 284 21.63 -8.34 18.57
CA TRP A 284 21.15 -9.26 17.53
C TRP A 284 20.35 -8.50 16.45
N ILE A 285 19.45 -7.59 16.84
CA ILE A 285 18.69 -6.71 15.92
C ILE A 285 19.66 -5.85 15.10
N GLN A 286 20.65 -5.21 15.74
CA GLN A 286 21.64 -4.38 15.07
C GLN A 286 22.35 -5.15 13.94
N LEU A 287 22.77 -6.38 14.21
CA LEU A 287 23.39 -7.26 13.21
C LEU A 287 22.41 -7.61 12.07
N GLN A 288 21.15 -7.93 12.38
CA GLN A 288 20.17 -8.25 11.32
C GLN A 288 19.94 -7.04 10.41
N LEU A 289 19.72 -5.86 11.00
CA LEU A 289 19.45 -4.62 10.25
C LEU A 289 20.67 -4.11 9.48
N ALA A 290 21.89 -4.39 9.95
CA ALA A 290 23.12 -4.11 9.19
C ALA A 290 23.19 -4.91 7.88
N ARG A 291 22.53 -6.08 7.82
CA ARG A 291 22.54 -6.98 6.66
C ARG A 291 21.40 -6.68 5.70
N GLU A 292 20.20 -6.48 6.23
CA GLU A 292 19.01 -6.18 5.44
C GLU A 292 18.02 -5.37 6.30
N GLN A 293 17.58 -4.23 5.77
CA GLN A 293 16.64 -3.36 6.49
C GLN A 293 15.26 -4.03 6.61
N GLY A 294 14.53 -3.70 7.69
CA GLY A 294 13.22 -4.26 7.93
C GLY A 294 12.46 -3.59 9.08
N ARG A 295 11.55 -4.35 9.69
CA ARG A 295 10.76 -3.91 10.85
C ARG A 295 11.03 -4.80 12.04
N VAL A 296 11.18 -4.15 13.20
CA VAL A 296 11.35 -4.81 14.48
C VAL A 296 10.03 -4.76 15.23
N PHE A 297 9.51 -5.93 15.59
CA PHE A 297 8.36 -6.06 16.48
C PHE A 297 8.85 -6.63 17.81
N TYR A 298 8.89 -5.80 18.84
CA TYR A 298 9.29 -6.21 20.19
C TYR A 298 8.06 -6.63 20.98
N ILE A 299 7.83 -7.96 21.08
CA ILE A 299 6.60 -8.52 21.65
C ILE A 299 6.82 -8.89 23.11
N LEU A 300 5.91 -8.46 23.99
CA LEU A 300 5.95 -8.73 25.43
C LEU A 300 4.58 -9.22 25.92
N PRO A 301 4.54 -10.06 26.98
CA PRO A 301 3.31 -10.70 27.43
C PRO A 301 2.35 -9.77 28.17
N TYR A 302 2.83 -8.67 28.75
CA TYR A 302 2.03 -7.78 29.62
C TYR A 302 2.18 -6.32 29.24
N THR A 303 1.08 -5.56 29.34
CA THR A 303 1.03 -4.12 29.06
C THR A 303 2.00 -3.31 29.90
N ALA A 304 2.15 -3.65 31.19
CA ALA A 304 3.11 -2.97 32.07
C ALA A 304 4.56 -3.12 31.56
N SER A 305 4.91 -4.32 31.07
CA SER A 305 6.23 -4.57 30.46
C SER A 305 6.38 -3.84 29.12
N ILE A 306 5.32 -3.75 28.32
CA ILE A 306 5.31 -2.97 27.07
C ILE A 306 5.58 -1.50 27.35
N ASN A 307 4.88 -0.90 28.32
CA ASN A 307 5.06 0.51 28.68
C ASN A 307 6.48 0.78 29.18
N ALA A 308 6.99 -0.06 30.10
CA ALA A 308 8.36 0.07 30.61
C ALA A 308 9.41 -0.07 29.49
N MET A 309 9.22 -1.01 28.56
CA MET A 309 10.13 -1.18 27.43
C MET A 309 10.02 -0.08 26.39
N GLN A 310 8.85 0.49 26.16
CA GLN A 310 8.67 1.65 25.29
C GLN A 310 9.44 2.86 25.85
N GLN A 311 9.29 3.16 27.13
CA GLN A 311 10.00 4.27 27.78
C GLN A 311 11.51 4.08 27.68
N ARG A 312 11.98 2.87 27.98
CA ARG A 312 13.39 2.52 27.90
C ARG A 312 13.94 2.65 26.47
N LEU A 313 13.23 2.11 25.47
CA LEU A 313 13.67 2.21 24.07
C LEU A 313 13.64 3.66 23.59
N ALA A 314 12.66 4.48 24.00
CA ALA A 314 12.63 5.90 23.68
C ALA A 314 13.87 6.62 24.24
N GLN A 315 14.25 6.36 25.49
CA GLN A 315 15.46 6.94 26.09
C GLN A 315 16.75 6.52 25.38
N ILE A 316 16.80 5.27 24.90
CA ILE A 316 17.98 4.70 24.24
C ILE A 316 18.12 5.17 22.78
N LEU A 317 17.00 5.26 22.06
CA LEU A 317 16.95 5.54 20.62
C LEU A 317 16.81 7.03 20.29
N THR A 318 16.48 7.87 21.27
CA THR A 318 16.52 9.32 21.07
C THR A 318 17.93 9.78 21.44
N PRO A 319 18.72 10.35 20.51
CA PRO A 319 19.94 11.06 20.87
C PRO A 319 19.56 12.11 21.92
N GLU A 320 20.41 12.34 22.92
CA GLU A 320 20.23 13.41 23.92
C GLU A 320 19.92 14.74 23.22
N GLN A 321 18.65 15.05 23.02
CA GLN A 321 18.21 16.43 23.07
C GLN A 321 18.42 16.80 24.53
N SER A 322 19.39 17.70 24.74
CA SER A 322 19.48 18.51 25.93
C SER A 322 18.08 18.85 26.41
N PHE A 323 17.61 18.15 27.44
CA PHE A 323 16.67 18.73 28.37
C PHE A 323 17.45 19.87 29.01
N GLU A 324 17.45 21.04 28.36
CA GLU A 324 17.57 22.28 29.08
C GLU A 324 16.40 22.24 30.07
N SER A 325 16.77 21.96 31.31
CA SER A 325 16.01 22.32 32.48
C SER A 325 15.57 23.76 32.33
N SER A 326 14.34 23.97 31.87
CA SER A 326 13.60 25.17 32.19
C SER A 326 13.24 25.08 33.68
N GLU A 327 14.24 25.37 34.52
CA GLU A 327 13.99 25.88 35.86
C GLU A 327 13.44 27.30 35.70
N LEU A 328 12.16 27.44 36.06
CA LEU A 328 11.46 28.53 36.76
C LEU A 328 10.04 28.77 36.23
#